data_AF-A0A3A9V5R8-F1
#
_entry.id   AF-A0A3A9V5R8-F1
#
_cell.length_a   1.000
_cell.length_b   1.000
_cell.length_c   1.000
_cell.angle_alpha   90.00
_cell.angle_beta   90.00
_cell.angle_gamma   90.00
#
_symmetry.space_group_name_H-M   'P 1'
#
loop_
_entity.id
_entity.type
_entity.pdbx_description
1 polymer ?
#
loop_
_entity_poly.entity_id
_entity_poly.type
_entity_poly.pdbx_seq_one_letter_code
_entity_poly.pdbx_strand_id
1 'polypeptide(L)'
;MKNKTLKTQIMKNLLFLFLILTITCNLTAQDQTINGKLTVTESIKWGSTGAILNTDQGASIELRGNGIPYLDFSNDPTIDFDLRLILRGDNLLSFEGGDIKMSNKLSARQSISWGNTGALLNTDQGASIELRGTGIPYLDFSNDPTTDFDMRLILRDNNTLGVSGGNMAIDGALKAKEIEVKPNVWADFVFNEDYKLPTLEEVENHIQEKGHLANIPSEKEVIQNGINLGTMDAKLLQKIEELTLYIIKINKRVVELEKENSQLKNQN
;
A
#
# COMPACT_ATOMS: atom_id res chain seq x y z
N MET A 1 64.36 -79.77 -35.24
CA MET A 1 63.08 -79.58 -34.50
C MET A 1 63.04 -78.35 -33.59
N LYS A 2 64.14 -77.84 -33.00
CA LYS A 2 64.12 -76.70 -32.05
C LYS A 2 63.70 -75.32 -32.62
N ASN A 3 63.96 -75.01 -33.90
CA ASN A 3 63.70 -73.67 -34.45
C ASN A 3 62.23 -73.39 -34.82
N LYS A 4 61.42 -74.43 -35.09
CA LYS A 4 60.00 -74.23 -35.43
C LYS A 4 59.18 -73.91 -34.16
N THR A 5 59.50 -74.58 -33.05
CA THR A 5 58.83 -74.42 -31.75
C THR A 5 59.10 -73.05 -31.12
N LEU A 6 60.32 -72.52 -31.24
CA LEU A 6 60.66 -71.20 -30.70
C LEU A 6 59.95 -70.07 -31.46
N LYS A 7 59.86 -70.17 -32.79
CA LYS A 7 59.17 -69.19 -33.63
C LYS A 7 57.66 -69.17 -33.37
N THR A 8 57.06 -70.34 -33.18
CA THR A 8 55.63 -70.46 -32.81
C THR A 8 55.36 -69.95 -31.39
N GLN A 9 56.26 -70.18 -30.44
CA GLN A 9 56.10 -69.68 -29.07
C GLN A 9 56.25 -68.16 -28.98
N ILE A 10 57.21 -67.58 -29.70
CA ILE A 10 57.40 -66.13 -29.79
C ILE A 10 56.19 -65.48 -30.47
N MET A 11 55.67 -66.05 -31.55
CA MET A 11 54.49 -65.51 -32.23
C MET A 11 53.23 -65.60 -31.37
N LYS A 12 53.05 -66.70 -30.61
CA LYS A 12 51.93 -66.84 -29.66
C LYS A 12 52.05 -65.85 -28.51
N ASN A 13 53.24 -65.65 -27.96
CA ASN A 13 53.46 -64.67 -26.90
C ASN A 13 53.29 -63.23 -27.41
N LEU A 14 53.70 -62.92 -28.63
CA LEU A 14 53.48 -61.59 -29.24
C LEU A 14 51.99 -61.34 -29.51
N LEU A 15 51.25 -62.34 -30.03
CA LEU A 15 49.80 -62.22 -30.23
C LEU A 15 49.04 -62.06 -28.91
N PHE A 16 49.47 -62.76 -27.86
CA PHE A 16 48.86 -62.69 -26.54
C PHE A 16 49.13 -61.33 -25.87
N LEU A 17 50.33 -60.77 -26.04
CA LEU A 17 50.69 -59.46 -25.51
C LEU A 17 50.01 -58.31 -26.27
N PHE A 18 49.79 -58.46 -27.59
CA PHE A 18 49.12 -57.43 -28.40
C PHE A 18 47.61 -57.36 -28.17
N LEU A 19 46.95 -58.49 -27.92
CA LEU A 19 45.50 -58.49 -27.75
C LEU A 19 45.07 -58.04 -26.33
N ILE A 20 45.89 -58.30 -25.32
CA ILE A 20 45.69 -57.77 -23.97
C ILE A 20 45.84 -56.23 -23.94
N LEU A 21 46.51 -55.64 -24.95
CA LEU A 21 46.80 -54.20 -24.98
C LEU A 21 45.73 -53.29 -25.61
N THR A 22 44.72 -53.82 -26.33
CA THR A 22 43.76 -52.95 -27.06
C THR A 22 42.29 -53.36 -26.94
N ILE A 23 41.94 -54.24 -26.00
CA ILE A 23 40.57 -54.29 -25.51
C ILE A 23 40.33 -52.97 -24.77
N THR A 24 39.78 -51.97 -25.48
CA THR A 24 39.15 -50.82 -24.84
C THR A 24 37.93 -51.34 -24.11
N CYS A 25 38.13 -51.70 -22.85
CA CYS A 25 37.03 -52.00 -21.97
C CYS A 25 36.32 -50.67 -21.69
N ASN A 26 35.26 -50.38 -22.45
CA ASN A 26 34.33 -49.33 -22.07
C ASN A 26 33.58 -49.84 -20.84
N LEU A 27 34.19 -49.70 -19.66
CA LEU A 27 33.46 -49.78 -18.41
C LEU A 27 32.60 -48.53 -18.33
N THR A 28 31.38 -48.62 -18.84
CA THR A 28 30.30 -47.78 -18.35
C THR A 28 30.01 -48.23 -16.93
N ALA A 29 30.65 -47.57 -15.97
CA ALA A 29 30.23 -47.66 -14.59
C ALA A 29 28.81 -47.10 -14.51
N GLN A 30 27.82 -47.97 -14.32
CA GLN A 30 26.46 -47.53 -14.04
C GLN A 30 26.39 -47.17 -12.56
N ASP A 31 25.91 -45.96 -12.27
CA ASP A 31 25.74 -45.31 -10.97
C ASP A 31 26.86 -45.57 -9.94
N GLN A 32 27.77 -44.60 -9.81
CA GLN A 32 28.84 -44.66 -8.82
C GLN A 32 28.43 -43.90 -7.55
N THR A 33 28.30 -44.63 -6.44
CA THR A 33 28.11 -44.04 -5.11
C THR A 33 29.46 -43.90 -4.41
N ILE A 34 29.88 -42.67 -4.13
CA ILE A 34 31.16 -42.37 -3.46
C ILE A 34 30.91 -42.11 -1.99
N ASN A 35 31.20 -43.10 -1.14
CA ASN A 35 31.09 -42.97 0.31
C ASN A 35 32.39 -42.41 0.90
N GLY A 36 32.62 -41.13 0.64
CA GLY A 36 33.79 -40.38 1.07
C GLY A 36 33.84 -39.01 0.42
N LYS A 37 34.98 -38.32 0.50
CA LYS A 37 35.13 -36.99 -0.07
C LYS A 37 35.51 -37.08 -1.56
N LEU A 38 34.65 -36.59 -2.43
CA LEU A 38 34.95 -36.44 -3.85
C LEU A 38 35.72 -35.12 -4.07
N THR A 39 36.87 -35.19 -4.74
CA THR A 39 37.67 -34.02 -5.13
C THR A 39 37.83 -34.02 -6.64
N VAL A 40 37.49 -32.90 -7.28
CA VAL A 40 37.54 -32.77 -8.74
C VAL A 40 38.46 -31.62 -9.08
N THR A 41 39.46 -31.90 -9.93
CA THR A 41 40.55 -30.98 -10.23
C THR A 41 40.35 -30.20 -11.52
N GLU A 42 39.31 -30.54 -12.28
CA GLU A 42 38.97 -29.86 -13.53
C GLU A 42 37.49 -29.47 -13.53
N SER A 43 36.61 -30.34 -14.03
CA SER A 43 35.18 -30.06 -14.16
C SER A 43 34.33 -31.27 -13.79
N ILE A 44 33.20 -31.04 -13.11
CA ILE A 44 32.12 -32.02 -13.03
C ILE A 44 31.14 -31.70 -14.15
N LYS A 45 30.89 -32.68 -15.03
CA LYS A 45 29.90 -32.60 -16.11
C LYS A 45 28.68 -33.43 -15.79
N TRP A 46 27.48 -32.85 -15.93
CA TRP A 46 26.23 -33.61 -15.85
C TRP A 46 25.17 -33.12 -16.85
N GLY A 47 24.12 -33.94 -17.00
CA GLY A 47 23.06 -33.75 -18.01
C GLY A 47 23.55 -34.06 -19.43
N SER A 48 22.63 -34.42 -20.33
CA SER A 48 22.96 -34.78 -21.72
C SER A 48 23.58 -33.64 -22.54
N THR A 49 23.59 -32.41 -22.00
CA THR A 49 24.14 -31.20 -22.61
C THR A 49 25.43 -30.70 -21.95
N GLY A 50 25.89 -31.32 -20.86
CA GLY A 50 27.26 -31.13 -20.32
C GLY A 50 27.50 -29.85 -19.50
N ALA A 51 26.61 -29.53 -18.57
CA ALA A 51 26.83 -28.42 -17.63
C ALA A 51 28.07 -28.66 -16.75
N ILE A 52 28.92 -27.64 -16.55
CA ILE A 52 30.24 -27.73 -15.89
C ILE A 52 30.26 -26.94 -14.57
N LEU A 53 30.75 -27.53 -13.48
CA LEU A 53 31.14 -26.84 -12.24
C LEU A 53 32.67 -26.76 -12.12
N ASN A 54 33.24 -25.54 -12.06
CA ASN A 54 34.68 -25.29 -11.94
C ASN A 54 35.02 -24.53 -10.65
N THR A 55 36.23 -24.73 -10.13
CA THR A 55 36.77 -23.94 -9.01
C THR A 55 37.62 -22.79 -9.54
N ASP A 56 37.27 -21.54 -9.24
CA ASP A 56 38.12 -20.35 -9.43
C ASP A 56 38.47 -19.71 -8.06
N GLN A 57 39.46 -18.81 -8.02
CA GLN A 57 40.14 -18.11 -6.92
C GLN A 57 39.30 -17.81 -5.65
N GLY A 58 39.03 -18.87 -4.87
CA GLY A 58 38.14 -18.85 -3.71
C GLY A 58 36.77 -19.39 -4.11
N ALA A 59 36.30 -20.45 -3.43
CA ALA A 59 35.15 -21.27 -3.82
C ALA A 59 34.02 -20.49 -4.54
N SER A 60 34.07 -20.49 -5.87
CA SER A 60 33.08 -19.86 -6.72
C SER A 60 32.40 -20.95 -7.55
N ILE A 61 31.10 -20.75 -7.80
CA ILE A 61 30.32 -21.57 -8.73
C ILE A 61 30.05 -20.68 -9.94
N GLU A 62 30.67 -21.01 -11.07
CA GLU A 62 30.52 -20.28 -12.32
C GLU A 62 29.72 -21.12 -13.33
N LEU A 63 28.57 -20.59 -13.78
CA LEU A 63 27.73 -21.20 -14.81
C LEU A 63 27.89 -20.41 -16.12
N ARG A 64 28.51 -21.01 -17.15
CA ARG A 64 28.80 -20.37 -18.46
C ARG A 64 28.57 -21.30 -19.64
N GLY A 65 28.28 -20.75 -20.83
CA GLY A 65 28.09 -21.51 -22.06
C GLY A 65 27.39 -20.68 -23.15
N ASN A 66 27.07 -21.29 -24.29
CA ASN A 66 26.39 -20.60 -25.41
C ASN A 66 24.88 -20.32 -25.12
N GLY A 67 24.42 -20.46 -23.87
CA GLY A 67 23.02 -20.31 -23.46
C GLY A 67 22.86 -19.63 -22.08
N ILE A 68 21.62 -19.39 -21.67
CA ILE A 68 21.29 -18.64 -20.44
C ILE A 68 21.40 -19.55 -19.20
N PRO A 69 22.23 -19.19 -18.20
CA PRO A 69 22.40 -20.01 -16.99
C PRO A 69 21.29 -19.78 -15.95
N TYR A 70 20.78 -20.86 -15.36
CA TYR A 70 19.75 -20.83 -14.31
C TYR A 70 19.95 -21.91 -13.23
N LEU A 71 19.25 -21.75 -12.10
CA LEU A 71 19.10 -22.72 -11.00
C LEU A 71 17.62 -22.89 -10.68
N ASP A 72 17.14 -24.14 -10.75
CA ASP A 72 15.74 -24.48 -10.52
C ASP A 72 15.51 -25.16 -9.18
N PHE A 73 14.35 -24.86 -8.60
CA PHE A 73 13.82 -25.47 -7.38
C PHE A 73 12.40 -25.96 -7.67
N SER A 74 12.12 -27.23 -7.40
CA SER A 74 10.79 -27.83 -7.54
C SER A 74 10.48 -28.74 -6.35
N ASN A 75 9.23 -28.70 -5.88
CA ASN A 75 8.68 -29.61 -4.88
C ASN A 75 7.50 -30.46 -5.41
N ASP A 76 7.02 -30.15 -6.61
CA ASP A 76 6.10 -30.97 -7.37
C ASP A 76 6.86 -31.68 -8.52
N PRO A 77 6.98 -33.02 -8.49
CA PRO A 77 7.72 -33.75 -9.51
C PRO A 77 7.06 -33.72 -10.90
N THR A 78 5.87 -33.14 -11.02
CA THR A 78 5.11 -33.06 -12.28
C THR A 78 5.33 -31.76 -13.06
N ILE A 79 6.06 -30.79 -12.51
CA ILE A 79 6.39 -29.52 -13.17
C ILE A 79 7.90 -29.30 -13.29
N ASP A 80 8.29 -28.39 -14.20
CA ASP A 80 9.70 -28.05 -14.46
C ASP A 80 10.35 -27.34 -13.26
N PHE A 81 9.69 -26.29 -12.73
CA PHE A 81 10.16 -25.57 -11.54
C PHE A 81 9.01 -24.80 -10.84
N ASP A 82 9.13 -24.64 -9.52
CA ASP A 82 8.32 -23.72 -8.71
C ASP A 82 8.98 -22.34 -8.59
N LEU A 83 10.32 -22.33 -8.48
CA LEU A 83 11.15 -21.12 -8.43
C LEU A 83 12.41 -21.33 -9.27
N ARG A 84 12.76 -20.33 -10.09
CA ARG A 84 13.98 -20.30 -10.89
C ARG A 84 14.76 -19.02 -10.61
N LEU A 85 16.04 -19.17 -10.29
CA LEU A 85 17.00 -18.06 -10.29
C LEU A 85 17.77 -18.07 -11.61
N ILE A 86 17.72 -16.99 -12.37
CA ILE A 86 18.31 -16.95 -13.71
C ILE A 86 19.05 -15.63 -13.95
N LEU A 87 20.24 -15.73 -14.53
CA LEU A 87 20.94 -14.57 -15.07
C LEU A 87 20.61 -14.48 -16.55
N ARG A 88 19.71 -13.56 -16.90
CA ARG A 88 19.24 -13.37 -18.26
C ARG A 88 20.36 -12.83 -19.16
N GLY A 89 20.20 -12.93 -20.47
CA GLY A 89 21.21 -12.50 -21.45
C GLY A 89 21.51 -10.99 -21.46
N ASP A 90 20.72 -10.20 -20.74
CA ASP A 90 20.88 -8.76 -20.51
C ASP A 90 21.60 -8.44 -19.18
N ASN A 91 22.04 -9.47 -18.46
CA ASN A 91 22.70 -9.39 -17.16
C ASN A 91 21.77 -9.04 -15.98
N LEU A 92 20.46 -9.19 -16.11
CA LEU A 92 19.54 -9.07 -14.97
C LEU A 92 19.42 -10.40 -14.21
N LEU A 93 19.64 -10.34 -12.89
CA LEU A 93 19.32 -11.45 -12.00
C LEU A 93 17.82 -11.47 -11.74
N SER A 94 17.14 -12.50 -12.23
CA SER A 94 15.70 -12.67 -12.13
C SER A 94 15.35 -13.87 -11.24
N PHE A 95 14.23 -13.75 -10.53
CA PHE A 95 13.58 -14.85 -9.84
C PHE A 95 12.21 -15.05 -10.49
N GLU A 96 11.93 -16.25 -10.95
CA GLU A 96 10.70 -16.59 -11.69
C GLU A 96 9.93 -17.69 -10.99
N GLY A 97 8.61 -17.52 -10.86
CA GLY A 97 7.76 -18.38 -10.04
C GLY A 97 7.97 -18.13 -8.54
N GLY A 98 6.98 -18.51 -7.73
CA GLY A 98 7.00 -18.30 -6.27
C GLY A 98 7.13 -16.83 -5.82
N ASP A 99 7.25 -16.64 -4.51
CA ASP A 99 7.48 -15.33 -3.91
C ASP A 99 8.91 -15.21 -3.40
N ILE A 100 9.59 -14.10 -3.71
CA ILE A 100 10.90 -13.80 -3.11
C ILE A 100 10.68 -13.28 -1.69
N LYS A 101 11.06 -14.11 -0.72
CA LYS A 101 11.10 -13.69 0.67
C LYS A 101 12.51 -13.25 1.06
N MET A 102 12.74 -11.94 1.11
CA MET A 102 13.98 -11.39 1.68
C MET A 102 13.86 -11.33 3.21
N SER A 103 14.63 -12.18 3.90
CA SER A 103 14.57 -12.28 5.37
C SER A 103 15.19 -11.07 6.10
N ASN A 104 15.84 -10.16 5.37
CA ASN A 104 16.51 -8.96 5.88
C ASN A 104 16.25 -7.76 4.94
N LYS A 105 16.90 -6.60 5.16
CA LYS A 105 16.67 -5.34 4.39
C LYS A 105 16.89 -5.51 2.87
N LEU A 106 15.90 -5.12 2.07
CA LEU A 106 16.12 -4.76 0.66
C LEU A 106 16.75 -3.36 0.62
N SER A 107 18.07 -3.31 0.60
CA SER A 107 18.79 -2.04 0.48
C SER A 107 19.04 -1.74 -0.98
N ALA A 108 18.13 -0.98 -1.60
CA ALA A 108 18.43 -0.32 -2.84
C ALA A 108 19.31 0.91 -2.57
N ARG A 109 20.47 1.01 -3.23
CA ARG A 109 21.26 2.26 -3.22
C ARG A 109 20.63 3.34 -4.10
N GLN A 110 19.66 2.93 -4.92
CA GLN A 110 18.95 3.77 -5.85
C GLN A 110 17.45 3.51 -5.66
N SER A 111 16.89 2.56 -6.40
CA SER A 111 15.45 2.34 -6.44
C SER A 111 15.04 0.93 -6.03
N ILE A 112 13.87 0.81 -5.40
CA ILE A 112 13.15 -0.46 -5.25
C ILE A 112 12.05 -0.50 -6.30
N SER A 113 12.04 -1.51 -7.19
CA SER A 113 10.99 -1.70 -8.21
C SER A 113 10.02 -2.84 -7.87
N TRP A 114 8.72 -2.69 -8.14
CA TRP A 114 7.72 -3.77 -7.97
C TRP A 114 6.58 -3.73 -9.00
N GLY A 115 5.86 -4.85 -9.10
CA GLY A 115 4.82 -5.08 -10.12
C GLY A 115 5.42 -5.35 -11.51
N ASN A 116 4.68 -6.05 -12.38
CA ASN A 116 5.16 -6.41 -13.73
C ASN A 116 5.46 -5.19 -14.65
N THR A 117 5.14 -3.97 -14.21
CA THR A 117 5.41 -2.68 -14.88
C THR A 117 6.48 -1.81 -14.21
N GLY A 118 6.99 -2.18 -13.02
CA GLY A 118 8.18 -1.58 -12.39
C GLY A 118 8.00 -0.29 -11.56
N ALA A 119 7.01 -0.21 -10.65
CA ALA A 119 6.82 0.92 -9.72
C ALA A 119 8.00 1.13 -8.76
N LEU A 120 8.46 2.37 -8.54
CA LEU A 120 9.75 2.69 -7.88
C LEU A 120 9.65 3.45 -6.53
N LEU A 121 10.52 3.13 -5.56
CA LEU A 121 10.77 3.94 -4.34
C LEU A 121 12.25 4.34 -4.23
N ASN A 122 12.54 5.65 -4.14
CA ASN A 122 13.88 6.27 -4.18
C ASN A 122 14.27 7.02 -2.90
N THR A 123 15.54 7.41 -2.74
CA THR A 123 16.02 8.20 -1.58
C THR A 123 16.77 9.48 -1.99
N ASP A 124 16.39 10.65 -1.46
CA ASP A 124 17.25 11.84 -1.31
C ASP A 124 16.96 12.57 0.04
N GLN A 125 17.69 13.66 0.37
CA GLN A 125 17.69 14.39 1.66
C GLN A 125 16.33 15.04 2.02
N GLY A 126 15.38 14.19 2.37
CA GLY A 126 13.98 14.50 2.60
C GLY A 126 13.19 13.45 1.83
N ALA A 127 12.78 12.37 2.50
CA ALA A 127 12.08 11.29 1.81
C ALA A 127 10.73 11.82 1.28
N SER A 128 10.71 12.20 0.00
CA SER A 128 9.50 12.55 -0.72
C SER A 128 9.03 11.32 -1.50
N ILE A 129 7.78 10.93 -1.26
CA ILE A 129 7.07 10.04 -2.18
C ILE A 129 6.45 10.96 -3.22
N GLU A 130 7.12 11.05 -4.36
CA GLU A 130 6.69 11.88 -5.46
C GLU A 130 5.78 11.07 -6.39
N LEU A 131 4.48 11.31 -6.31
CA LEU A 131 3.49 10.78 -7.24
C LEU A 131 3.27 11.80 -8.37
N ARG A 132 3.90 11.57 -9.52
CA ARG A 132 3.82 12.43 -10.71
C ARG A 132 3.43 11.62 -11.95
N GLY A 133 2.82 12.27 -12.93
CA GLY A 133 2.39 11.65 -14.18
C GLY A 133 1.53 12.61 -15.03
N THR A 134 1.08 12.15 -16.20
CA THR A 134 0.16 12.90 -17.09
C THR A 134 -1.32 12.75 -16.71
N GLY A 135 -1.62 11.74 -15.90
CA GLY A 135 -2.93 11.55 -15.27
C GLY A 135 -2.98 12.21 -13.90
N ILE A 136 -4.18 12.25 -13.33
CA ILE A 136 -4.40 12.70 -11.97
C ILE A 136 -3.76 11.69 -11.00
N PRO A 137 -2.75 12.07 -10.20
CA PRO A 137 -2.13 11.17 -9.25
C PRO A 137 -3.09 10.93 -8.07
N TYR A 138 -3.19 9.67 -7.66
CA TYR A 138 -4.00 9.27 -6.53
C TYR A 138 -3.38 8.12 -5.73
N LEU A 139 -3.84 7.97 -4.49
CA LEU A 139 -3.66 6.76 -3.70
C LEU A 139 -5.04 6.19 -3.37
N ASP A 140 -5.25 4.96 -3.82
CA ASP A 140 -6.49 4.22 -3.57
C ASP A 140 -6.36 3.32 -2.36
N PHE A 141 -7.43 3.32 -1.57
CA PHE A 141 -7.60 2.47 -0.42
C PHE A 141 -8.91 1.70 -0.65
N SER A 142 -8.79 0.38 -0.75
CA SER A 142 -9.93 -0.53 -0.84
C SER A 142 -9.80 -1.61 0.23
N ASN A 143 -10.87 -1.90 0.95
CA ASN A 143 -10.99 -3.03 1.86
C ASN A 143 -11.93 -4.12 1.32
N ASP A 144 -12.43 -3.94 0.10
CA ASP A 144 -13.20 -4.90 -0.66
C ASP A 144 -12.44 -5.24 -1.96
N PRO A 145 -12.02 -6.50 -2.16
CA PRO A 145 -11.28 -6.90 -3.37
C PRO A 145 -12.12 -6.81 -4.66
N THR A 146 -13.42 -6.52 -4.55
CA THR A 146 -14.34 -6.38 -5.68
C THR A 146 -14.61 -4.93 -6.07
N THR A 147 -14.19 -3.95 -5.27
CA THR A 147 -14.34 -2.52 -5.56
C THR A 147 -13.00 -1.89 -5.93
N ASP A 148 -13.06 -0.88 -6.81
CA ASP A 148 -11.88 -0.12 -7.27
C ASP A 148 -11.21 0.60 -6.09
N PHE A 149 -12.01 1.35 -5.32
CA PHE A 149 -11.57 1.99 -4.08
C PHE A 149 -12.78 2.33 -3.21
N ASP A 150 -12.59 2.30 -1.88
CA ASP A 150 -13.53 2.86 -0.91
C ASP A 150 -13.20 4.32 -0.59
N MET A 151 -11.90 4.65 -0.65
CA MET A 151 -11.38 5.98 -0.40
C MET A 151 -10.20 6.28 -1.32
N ARG A 152 -10.17 7.50 -1.86
CA ARG A 152 -9.12 7.98 -2.75
C ARG A 152 -8.59 9.33 -2.28
N LEU A 153 -7.27 9.42 -2.11
CA LEU A 153 -6.54 10.69 -2.00
C LEU A 153 -6.13 11.12 -3.41
N ILE A 154 -6.56 12.28 -3.90
CA ILE A 154 -6.47 12.67 -5.31
C ILE A 154 -6.06 14.13 -5.50
N LEU A 155 -5.11 14.43 -6.39
CA LEU A 155 -4.85 15.81 -6.79
C LEU A 155 -5.84 16.25 -7.88
N ARG A 156 -6.71 17.23 -7.60
CA ARG A 156 -7.71 17.72 -8.56
C ARG A 156 -7.15 18.81 -9.49
N ASP A 157 -7.85 19.08 -10.59
CA ASP A 157 -7.46 20.05 -11.64
C ASP A 157 -7.21 21.48 -11.15
N ASN A 158 -7.83 21.84 -10.02
CA ASN A 158 -7.64 23.14 -9.38
C ASN A 158 -6.50 23.15 -8.34
N ASN A 159 -5.56 22.20 -8.42
CA ASN A 159 -4.43 22.03 -7.49
C ASN A 159 -4.87 21.84 -6.03
N THR A 160 -6.02 21.20 -5.79
CA THR A 160 -6.46 20.84 -4.45
C THR A 160 -6.22 19.36 -4.19
N LEU A 161 -5.73 19.03 -2.99
CA LEU A 161 -5.74 17.65 -2.52
C LEU A 161 -7.15 17.30 -2.08
N GLY A 162 -7.76 16.39 -2.82
CA GLY A 162 -9.08 15.86 -2.58
C GLY A 162 -9.07 14.55 -1.84
N VAL A 163 -10.09 14.36 -1.02
CA VAL A 163 -10.54 13.06 -0.55
C VAL A 163 -11.84 12.74 -1.30
N SER A 164 -11.97 11.53 -1.83
CA SER A 164 -13.18 11.06 -2.52
C SER A 164 -13.55 9.67 -1.99
N GLY A 165 -14.84 9.46 -1.72
CA GLY A 165 -15.29 8.26 -1.02
C GLY A 165 -14.91 8.25 0.46
N GLY A 166 -15.56 7.36 1.21
CA GLY A 166 -15.31 7.18 2.64
C GLY A 166 -15.55 8.42 3.51
N ASN A 167 -14.99 8.38 4.72
CA ASN A 167 -14.99 9.48 5.68
C ASN A 167 -13.55 9.72 6.16
N MET A 168 -13.19 10.98 6.38
CA MET A 168 -11.91 11.34 7.00
C MET A 168 -12.12 11.61 8.49
N ALA A 169 -11.43 10.84 9.33
CA ALA A 169 -11.33 11.12 10.76
C ALA A 169 -10.01 11.82 11.05
N ILE A 170 -10.06 12.93 11.81
CA ILE A 170 -8.88 13.66 12.27
C ILE A 170 -8.88 13.60 13.80
N ASP A 171 -8.00 12.78 14.37
CA ASP A 171 -7.76 12.72 15.81
C ASP A 171 -6.75 13.79 16.23
N GLY A 172 -7.17 15.05 16.13
CA GLY A 172 -6.32 16.21 16.36
C GLY A 172 -6.91 17.50 15.83
N ALA A 173 -6.07 18.54 15.76
CA ALA A 173 -6.52 19.86 15.31
C ALA A 173 -6.36 20.02 13.79
N LEU A 174 -7.45 20.41 13.12
CA LEU A 174 -7.40 20.98 11.78
C LEU A 174 -7.11 22.48 11.89
N LYS A 175 -5.97 22.93 11.37
CA LYS A 175 -5.67 24.36 11.20
C LYS A 175 -5.88 24.73 9.75
N ALA A 176 -6.81 25.64 9.49
CA ALA A 176 -7.11 26.14 8.16
C ALA A 176 -7.26 27.66 8.20
N LYS A 177 -7.00 28.32 7.06
CA LYS A 177 -7.36 29.74 6.90
C LYS A 177 -8.87 29.92 6.73
N GLU A 178 -9.52 28.93 6.10
CA GLU A 178 -10.93 28.94 5.77
C GLU A 178 -11.46 27.50 5.74
N ILE A 179 -12.72 27.33 6.14
CA ILE A 179 -13.45 26.07 6.10
C ILE A 179 -14.83 26.35 5.48
N GLU A 180 -15.11 25.75 4.33
CA GLU A 180 -16.44 25.75 3.72
C GLU A 180 -17.20 24.49 4.16
N VAL A 181 -18.30 24.67 4.89
CA VAL A 181 -19.21 23.57 5.25
C VAL A 181 -20.45 23.68 4.39
N LYS A 182 -20.86 22.58 3.75
CA LYS A 182 -22.14 22.48 3.02
C LYS A 182 -23.14 21.69 3.86
N PRO A 183 -23.83 22.33 4.82
CA PRO A 183 -24.78 21.63 5.67
C PRO A 183 -26.02 21.23 4.88
N ASN A 184 -26.66 20.12 5.30
CA ASN A 184 -27.95 19.69 4.76
C ASN A 184 -29.15 20.40 5.43
N VAL A 185 -28.90 21.24 6.44
CA VAL A 185 -29.93 21.91 7.25
C VAL A 185 -29.55 23.38 7.40
N TRP A 186 -30.52 24.28 7.20
CA TRP A 186 -30.36 25.72 7.40
C TRP A 186 -31.59 26.31 8.09
N ALA A 187 -31.38 27.23 9.03
CA ALA A 187 -32.46 27.92 9.73
C ALA A 187 -32.81 29.21 8.98
N ASP A 188 -33.88 29.16 8.18
CA ASP A 188 -34.51 30.35 7.55
C ASP A 188 -36.02 30.41 7.87
N PHE A 189 -36.51 29.45 8.64
CA PHE A 189 -37.94 29.29 8.90
C PHE A 189 -38.46 30.16 10.04
N VAL A 190 -37.59 30.83 10.80
CA VAL A 190 -37.96 31.66 11.97
C VAL A 190 -38.79 32.87 11.55
N PHE A 191 -38.62 33.34 10.31
CA PHE A 191 -39.37 34.48 9.77
C PHE A 191 -40.68 34.10 9.06
N ASN A 192 -41.01 32.82 9.00
CA ASN A 192 -42.28 32.37 8.41
C ASN A 192 -43.47 32.80 9.27
N GLU A 193 -44.60 33.12 8.64
CA GLU A 193 -45.82 33.56 9.33
C GLU A 193 -46.34 32.53 10.34
N ASP A 194 -46.18 31.24 10.04
CA ASP A 194 -46.60 30.13 10.89
C ASP A 194 -45.59 29.79 12.01
N TYR A 195 -44.45 30.47 12.06
CA TYR A 195 -43.44 30.22 13.09
C TYR A 195 -43.94 30.71 14.46
N LYS A 196 -44.12 29.75 15.36
CA LYS A 196 -44.50 30.01 16.75
C LYS A 196 -43.26 30.39 17.56
N LEU A 197 -42.94 31.68 17.55
CA LEU A 197 -41.91 32.24 18.43
C LEU A 197 -42.31 31.97 19.89
N PRO A 198 -41.47 31.26 20.68
CA PRO A 198 -41.72 31.07 22.10
C PRO A 198 -41.87 32.41 22.81
N THR A 199 -42.51 32.42 23.98
CA THR A 199 -42.48 33.59 24.86
C THR A 199 -41.19 33.61 25.68
N LEU A 200 -40.76 34.79 26.12
CA LEU A 200 -39.58 34.88 27.00
C LEU A 200 -39.79 34.14 28.33
N GLU A 201 -41.02 34.03 28.81
CA GLU A 201 -41.39 33.23 29.98
C GLU A 201 -41.20 31.72 29.72
N GLU A 202 -41.64 31.21 28.57
CA GLU A 202 -41.40 29.82 28.18
C GLU A 202 -39.90 29.53 28.02
N VAL A 203 -39.14 30.47 27.45
CA VAL A 203 -37.67 30.35 27.33
C VAL A 203 -37.01 30.32 28.70
N GLU A 204 -37.40 31.22 29.61
CA GLU A 204 -36.88 31.28 30.98
C GLU A 204 -37.17 29.97 31.74
N ASN A 205 -38.42 29.51 31.70
CA ASN A 205 -38.83 28.26 32.35
C ASN A 205 -38.03 27.07 31.81
N HIS A 206 -37.80 27.01 30.50
CA HIS A 206 -36.98 25.95 29.91
C HIS A 206 -35.53 26.00 30.39
N ILE A 207 -34.92 27.18 30.46
CA ILE A 207 -33.54 27.34 30.95
C ILE A 207 -33.46 26.93 32.42
N GLN A 208 -34.44 27.31 33.25
CA GLN A 208 -34.47 26.90 34.66
C GLN A 208 -34.61 25.39 34.83
N GLU A 209 -35.40 24.72 33.97
CA GLU A 209 -35.61 23.27 34.05
C GLU A 209 -34.45 22.46 33.46
N LYS A 210 -33.88 22.89 32.32
CA LYS A 210 -32.92 22.11 31.53
C LYS A 210 -31.47 22.61 31.62
N GLY A 211 -31.26 23.87 32.02
CA GLY A 211 -29.94 24.49 32.12
C GLY A 211 -29.31 24.93 30.80
N HIS A 212 -30.06 24.90 29.69
CA HIS A 212 -29.62 25.35 28.37
C HIS A 212 -30.81 25.79 27.52
N LEU A 213 -30.54 26.38 26.35
CA LEU A 213 -31.60 26.80 25.42
C LEU A 213 -32.24 25.59 24.73
N ALA A 214 -33.52 25.70 24.40
CA ALA A 214 -34.23 24.70 23.60
C ALA A 214 -33.52 24.47 22.26
N ASN A 215 -33.45 23.20 21.84
CA ASN A 215 -32.77 22.70 20.64
C ASN A 215 -31.23 22.82 20.64
N ILE A 216 -30.63 23.49 21.62
CA ILE A 216 -29.18 23.51 21.83
C ILE A 216 -28.81 22.34 22.73
N PRO A 217 -27.82 21.50 22.38
CA PRO A 217 -27.40 20.39 23.23
C PRO A 217 -26.78 20.90 24.53
N SER A 218 -26.94 20.11 25.59
CA SER A 218 -26.27 20.35 26.87
C SER A 218 -24.75 20.13 26.77
N GLU A 219 -23.99 20.72 27.69
CA GLU A 219 -22.53 20.50 27.78
C GLU A 219 -22.18 19.01 27.85
N LYS A 220 -22.92 18.24 28.65
CA LYS A 220 -22.71 16.79 28.80
C LYS A 220 -22.87 16.05 27.48
N GLU A 221 -23.87 16.40 26.67
CA GLU A 221 -24.09 15.79 25.36
C GLU A 221 -22.98 16.16 24.37
N VAL A 222 -22.52 17.41 24.41
CA VAL A 222 -21.42 17.90 23.56
C VAL A 222 -20.11 17.18 23.90
N ILE A 223 -19.78 17.03 25.18
CA ILE A 223 -18.56 16.32 25.61
C ILE A 223 -18.62 14.84 25.22
N GLN A 224 -19.79 14.21 25.33
CA GLN A 224 -19.94 12.78 25.05
C GLN A 224 -19.98 12.44 23.56
N ASN A 225 -20.72 13.23 22.76
CA ASN A 225 -21.06 12.88 21.37
C ASN A 225 -20.43 13.82 20.34
N GLY A 226 -19.81 14.92 20.77
CA GLY A 226 -19.36 15.99 19.89
C GLY A 226 -20.51 16.80 19.28
N ILE A 227 -20.19 17.62 18.29
CA ILE A 227 -21.15 18.39 17.50
C ILE A 227 -20.87 18.26 16.01
N ASN A 228 -21.94 18.29 15.21
CA ASN A 228 -21.82 18.57 13.79
C ASN A 228 -21.75 20.08 13.59
N LEU A 229 -20.62 20.58 13.09
CA LEU A 229 -20.36 22.03 12.95
C LEU A 229 -21.49 22.75 12.21
N GLY A 230 -21.87 22.29 11.02
CA GLY A 230 -22.92 22.93 10.22
C GLY A 230 -24.31 22.91 10.88
N THR A 231 -24.64 21.83 11.58
CA THR A 231 -25.91 21.75 12.33
C THR A 231 -25.91 22.69 13.53
N MET A 232 -24.78 22.81 14.23
CA MET A 232 -24.65 23.71 15.37
C MET A 232 -24.72 25.18 14.92
N ASP A 233 -24.06 25.53 13.82
CA ASP A 233 -24.14 26.88 13.23
C ASP A 233 -25.57 27.23 12.82
N ALA A 234 -26.30 26.31 12.20
CA ALA A 234 -27.71 26.53 11.85
C ALA A 234 -28.60 26.74 13.09
N LYS A 235 -28.38 25.98 14.17
CA LYS A 235 -29.10 26.17 15.44
C LYS A 235 -28.77 27.51 16.10
N LEU A 236 -27.50 27.93 16.06
CA LEU A 236 -27.08 29.23 16.58
C LEU A 236 -27.72 30.37 15.77
N LEU A 237 -27.77 30.26 14.45
CA LEU A 237 -28.46 31.22 13.58
C LEU A 237 -29.94 31.33 13.96
N GLN A 238 -30.63 30.20 14.13
CA GLN A 238 -32.02 30.20 14.61
C GLN A 238 -32.19 31.02 15.89
N LYS A 239 -31.27 30.89 16.86
CA LYS A 239 -31.33 31.66 18.12
C LYS A 239 -31.04 33.13 17.92
N ILE A 240 -30.16 33.51 17.01
CA ILE A 240 -29.92 34.90 16.64
C ILE A 240 -31.18 35.52 16.01
N GLU A 241 -31.89 34.77 15.16
CA GLU A 241 -33.14 35.23 14.54
C GLU A 241 -34.27 35.38 15.56
N GLU A 242 -34.46 34.40 16.45
CA GLU A 242 -35.42 34.47 17.56
C GLU A 242 -35.13 35.70 18.46
N LEU A 243 -33.86 35.91 18.83
CA LEU A 243 -33.41 37.09 19.59
C LEU A 243 -33.73 38.40 18.86
N THR A 244 -33.55 38.43 17.54
CA THR A 244 -33.86 39.59 16.71
C THR A 244 -35.36 39.91 16.75
N LEU A 245 -36.23 38.90 16.66
CA LEU A 245 -37.68 39.08 16.78
C LEU A 245 -38.09 39.62 18.15
N TYR A 246 -37.50 39.11 19.24
CA TYR A 246 -37.75 39.64 20.58
C TYR A 246 -37.33 41.11 20.69
N ILE A 247 -36.15 41.49 20.16
CA ILE A 247 -35.67 42.87 20.17
C ILE A 247 -36.62 43.79 19.40
N ILE A 248 -37.10 43.37 18.23
CA ILE A 248 -38.09 44.14 17.45
C ILE A 248 -39.38 44.34 18.26
N LYS A 249 -39.88 43.29 18.93
CA LYS A 249 -41.08 43.35 19.77
C LYS A 249 -40.89 44.30 20.96
N ILE A 250 -39.74 44.22 21.63
CA ILE A 250 -39.38 45.09 22.76
C ILE A 250 -39.30 46.55 22.29
N ASN A 251 -38.63 46.83 21.17
CA ASN A 251 -38.50 48.19 20.64
C ASN A 251 -39.86 48.81 20.30
N LYS A 252 -40.77 48.04 19.69
CA LYS A 252 -42.16 48.50 19.45
C LYS A 252 -42.85 48.88 20.76
N ARG A 253 -42.70 48.05 21.80
CA ARG A 253 -43.28 48.33 23.12
C ARG A 253 -42.67 49.57 23.78
N VAL A 254 -41.37 49.78 23.65
CA VAL A 254 -40.69 50.98 24.16
C VAL A 254 -41.25 52.24 23.50
N VAL A 255 -41.37 52.25 22.18
CA VAL A 255 -41.93 53.39 21.43
C VAL A 255 -43.38 53.69 21.85
N GLU A 256 -44.19 52.67 22.07
CA GLU A 256 -45.56 52.84 22.60
C GLU A 256 -45.54 53.47 23.99
N LEU A 257 -44.72 52.96 24.91
CA LEU A 257 -44.60 53.49 26.27
C LEU A 257 -44.08 54.94 26.29
N GLU A 258 -43.13 55.29 25.42
CA GLU A 258 -42.63 56.66 25.29
C GLU A 258 -43.71 57.62 24.79
N LYS A 259 -44.56 57.17 23.86
CA LYS A 259 -45.70 57.92 23.35
C LYS A 259 -46.75 58.14 24.43
N GLU A 260 -47.12 57.08 25.17
CA GLU A 260 -48.06 57.16 26.30
C GLU A 260 -47.54 58.11 27.38
N ASN A 261 -46.26 58.01 27.74
CA ASN A 261 -45.62 58.88 28.73
C ASN A 261 -45.59 60.36 28.28
N SER A 262 -45.32 60.61 26.99
CA SER A 262 -45.37 61.97 26.43
C SER A 262 -46.78 62.55 26.46
N GLN A 263 -47.82 61.75 26.23
CA GLN A 263 -49.22 62.18 26.33
C GLN A 263 -49.62 62.51 27.77
N LEU A 264 -49.24 61.67 28.74
CA LEU A 264 -49.50 61.90 30.15
C LEU A 264 -48.83 63.17 30.68
N LYS A 265 -47.60 63.46 30.24
CA LYS A 265 -46.89 64.71 30.60
C LYS A 265 -47.55 65.98 30.06
N ASN A 266 -48.29 65.88 28.95
CA ASN A 266 -49.01 67.03 28.38
C ASN A 266 -50.42 67.23 28.97
N GLN A 267 -50.90 66.30 29.81
CA GLN A 267 -52.19 66.36 30.48
C GLN A 267 -52.11 66.84 31.93
N ASN A 268 -50.90 66.95 32.48
CA ASN A 268 -50.60 67.50 33.80
C ASN A 268 -49.93 68.87 33.68
#